data_AF-Q95J36-F1
#
_entry.id   AF-Q95J36-F1
#
_cell.length_a   1.000
_cell.length_b   1.000
_cell.length_c   1.000
_cell.angle_alpha   90.00
_cell.angle_beta   90.00
_cell.angle_gamma   90.00
#
_symmetry.space_group_name_H-M   'P 1'
#
loop_
_entity.id
_entity.type
_entity.pdbx_description
1 polymer ?
#
loop_
_entity_poly.entity_id
_entity_poly.type
_entity_poly.pdbx_seq_one_letter_code
_entity_poly.pdbx_strand_id
1 'polypeptide(L)' 'KQKYLCASRNDCTIDKFRRKNCPSCRLRKCYEAGMTLG' A
#
# COMPACT_ATOMS: atom_id res chain seq x y z
N LYS A 1 14.55 3.90 8.70
CA LYS A 1 13.10 3.78 8.44
C LYS A 1 12.89 3.67 6.93
N GLN A 2 12.50 2.49 6.42
CA GLN A 2 12.19 2.33 5.00
C GLN A 2 11.01 3.28 4.68
N LYS A 3 11.25 4.33 3.89
CA LYS A 3 10.18 5.21 3.42
C LYS A 3 9.20 4.32 2.64
N TYR A 4 7.91 4.48 2.88
CA TYR A 4 6.82 3.77 2.19
C TYR A 4 6.77 4.18 0.71
N LEU A 5 7.83 3.85 -0.04
CA LEU A 5 7.99 4.13 -1.45
C LEU A 5 7.63 2.86 -2.21
N CYS A 6 6.80 3.00 -3.23
CA CYS A 6 6.58 1.93 -4.18
C CYS A 6 7.85 1.74 -5.02
N ALA A 7 8.28 0.50 -5.22
CA ALA A 7 9.38 0.15 -6.12
C ALA A 7 8.95 0.12 -7.60
N SER A 8 7.69 0.45 -7.90
CA SER A 8 7.08 0.40 -9.24
C SER A 8 6.22 1.65 -9.45
N ARG A 9 5.05 1.53 -10.09
CA ARG A 9 4.20 2.66 -10.52
C ARG A 9 3.11 3.10 -9.53
N ASN A 10 3.19 2.70 -8.26
CA ASN A 10 2.14 2.95 -7.24
C ASN A 10 0.75 2.31 -7.52
N ASP A 11 0.70 1.36 -8.45
CA ASP A 11 -0.49 0.63 -8.90
C ASP A 11 -0.50 -0.85 -8.44
N CYS A 12 0.45 -1.25 -7.59
CA CYS A 12 0.64 -2.65 -7.22
C CYS A 12 -0.68 -3.35 -6.81
N THR A 13 -0.93 -4.51 -7.41
CA THR A 13 -2.02 -5.39 -6.99
C THR A 13 -1.79 -5.86 -5.55
N ILE A 14 -2.75 -5.59 -4.66
CA ILE A 14 -2.68 -5.94 -3.24
C ILE A 14 -3.63 -7.11 -2.97
N ASP A 15 -3.07 -8.32 -2.89
CA ASP A 15 -3.75 -9.53 -2.41
C ASP A 15 -3.09 -10.08 -1.15
N LYS A 16 -3.56 -11.25 -0.66
CA LYS A 16 -3.07 -11.89 0.56
C LYS A 16 -1.55 -12.14 0.59
N PHE A 17 -0.94 -12.42 -0.56
CA PHE A 17 0.50 -12.69 -0.70
C PHE A 17 1.29 -11.41 -0.95
N ARG A 18 0.83 -10.53 -1.85
CA ARG A 18 1.58 -9.33 -2.27
C ARG A 18 1.41 -8.12 -1.33
N ARG A 19 0.48 -8.15 -0.36
CA ARG A 19 0.24 -7.03 0.59
C ARG A 19 1.45 -6.62 1.43
N LYS A 20 2.44 -7.51 1.64
CA LYS A 20 3.68 -7.19 2.36
C LYS A 20 4.75 -6.56 1.46
N ASN A 21 4.65 -6.76 0.15
CA ASN A 21 5.68 -6.35 -0.82
C ASN A 21 5.64 -4.84 -1.08
N CYS A 22 4.46 -4.22 -1.04
CA CYS A 22 4.32 -2.79 -1.25
C CYS A 22 3.45 -2.15 -0.18
N PRO A 23 4.04 -1.75 0.96
CA PRO A 23 3.27 -1.11 2.02
C PRO A 23 2.76 0.28 1.61
N SER A 24 3.40 0.94 0.63
CA SER A 24 2.94 2.20 0.03
C SER A 24 1.59 2.06 -0.68
N CYS A 25 1.49 1.15 -1.65
CA CYS A 25 0.25 0.90 -2.38
C CYS A 25 -0.85 0.33 -1.48
N ARG A 26 -0.47 -0.49 -0.49
CA ARG A 26 -1.42 -0.98 0.51
C ARG A 26 -2.03 0.18 1.30
N LEU A 27 -1.20 1.08 1.82
CA LEU A 27 -1.67 2.23 2.59
C LEU A 27 -2.57 3.14 1.74
N ARG A 28 -2.18 3.40 0.49
CA ARG A 28 -3.02 4.15 -0.47
C ARG A 28 -4.40 3.52 -0.61
N LYS A 29 -4.47 2.20 -0.84
CA LYS A 29 -5.75 1.48 -0.95
C LYS A 29 -6.57 1.50 0.33
N CYS A 30 -5.94 1.49 1.51
CA CYS A 30 -6.66 1.67 2.77
C CYS A 30 -7.36 3.04 2.82
N TYR A 31 -6.67 4.12 2.44
CA TYR A 31 -7.30 5.44 2.35
C TYR A 31 -8.37 5.53 1.25
N GLU A 32 -8.16 4.91 0.09
CA GLU A 32 -9.18 4.83 -0.98
C GLU A 32 -10.44 4.07 -0.52
N ALA A 33 -10.29 3.09 0.37
CA ALA A 33 -11.40 2.39 1.01
C ALA A 33 -12.06 3.20 2.14
N GLY A 34 -11.62 4.44 2.40
CA GLY A 34 -12.16 5.29 3.45
C GLY A 34 -11.64 4.98 4.86
N MET A 35 -10.57 4.18 5.00
CA MET A 35 -9.97 3.92 6.30
C MET A 35 -9.15 5.14 6.73
N THR A 36 -9.38 5.64 7.94
CA THR A 36 -8.59 6.70 8.55
C THR A 36 -7.68 6.15 9.64
N LEU A 37 -6.53 6.80 9.84
CA LEU A 37 -5.72 6.61 11.04
C LEU A 37 -6.42 7.35 12.18
N GLY A 38 -7.32 6.65 12.88
CA GLY A 38 -7.90 7.14 14.13
C GLY A 38 -6.85 7.28 15.22
#